data_AF-A0A6N3UPU3-F1
#
_entry.id   AF-A0A6N3UPU3-F1
#
_cell.length_a   1.000
_cell.length_b   1.000
_cell.length_c   1.000
_cell.angle_alpha   90.00
_cell.angle_beta   90.00
_cell.angle_gamma   90.00
#
_symmetry.space_group_name_H-M   'P 1'
#
loop_
_entity.id
_entity.type
_entity.pdbx_description
1 polymer ?
#
loop_
_entity_poly.entity_id
_entity_poly.type
_entity_poly.pdbx_seq_one_letter_code
_entity_poly.pdbx_strand_id
1 'polypeptide(L)'
;MDATTPAEGVSVTISGAALKAAGAQKADNSDIEDSGLPDNIQKLLKMIRDVKKQIAEKQQQLQQVLTNSSLSPEQAKAQASALQGEISSLTASLITLNASLAKAMKDMSSDDALKAASLAAK
;
A
#
# COMPACT_ATOMS: atom_id res chain seq x y z
N MET A 1 17.15 -34.86 -35.62
CA MET A 1 17.05 -33.87 -34.54
C MET A 1 15.71 -33.19 -34.72
N ASP A 2 14.75 -33.43 -33.83
CA ASP A 2 13.58 -32.56 -33.72
C ASP A 2 13.17 -32.53 -32.25
N ALA A 3 13.21 -31.33 -31.69
CA ALA A 3 13.02 -31.03 -30.29
C ALA A 3 11.71 -30.26 -30.16
N THR A 4 10.81 -30.69 -29.29
CA THR A 4 9.76 -29.81 -28.78
C THR A 4 9.27 -30.32 -27.43
N THR A 5 9.91 -29.82 -26.38
CA THR A 5 9.37 -29.85 -25.01
C THR A 5 8.19 -28.87 -24.92
N PRO A 6 7.04 -29.25 -24.35
CA PRO A 6 5.98 -28.29 -24.05
C PRO A 6 6.43 -27.41 -22.88
N ALA A 7 6.38 -26.09 -23.06
CA ALA A 7 6.62 -25.13 -22.00
C ALA A 7 5.61 -25.33 -20.86
N GLU A 8 6.12 -25.55 -19.65
CA GLU A 8 5.33 -25.60 -18.43
C GLU A 8 4.59 -24.26 -18.27
N GLY A 9 3.27 -24.31 -18.41
CA GLY A 9 2.42 -23.17 -18.09
C GLY A 9 2.54 -22.87 -16.61
N VAL A 10 3.12 -21.71 -16.28
CA VAL A 10 3.10 -21.15 -14.93
C VAL A 10 1.65 -20.94 -14.53
N SER A 11 1.06 -21.92 -13.86
CA SER A 11 -0.25 -21.79 -13.25
C SER A 11 -0.07 -20.94 -12.00
N VAL A 12 -0.20 -19.63 -12.16
CA VAL A 12 -0.19 -18.68 -11.05
C VAL A 12 -1.45 -18.96 -10.23
N THR A 13 -1.30 -19.74 -9.15
CA THR A 13 -2.35 -19.84 -8.14
C THR A 13 -2.43 -18.47 -7.47
N ILE A 14 -3.25 -17.59 -8.02
CA ILE A 14 -3.71 -16.38 -7.34
C ILE A 14 -4.51 -16.88 -6.15
N SER A 15 -3.82 -17.11 -5.03
CA SER A 15 -4.41 -17.55 -3.77
C SER A 15 -5.64 -16.70 -3.49
N GLY A 16 -6.74 -17.30 -3.02
CA GLY A 16 -7.97 -16.55 -2.73
C GLY A 16 -7.76 -15.33 -1.81
N ALA A 17 -6.68 -15.33 -1.02
CA ALA A 17 -6.20 -14.18 -0.25
C ALA A 17 -5.83 -12.95 -1.11
N ALA A 18 -5.17 -13.14 -2.26
CA ALA A 18 -4.81 -12.07 -3.19
C ALA A 18 -6.05 -11.48 -3.89
N LEU A 19 -7.02 -12.32 -4.29
CA LEU A 19 -8.29 -11.83 -4.82
C LEU A 19 -9.14 -11.13 -3.74
N LYS A 20 -9.12 -11.62 -2.50
CA LYS A 20 -9.80 -10.96 -1.37
C LYS A 20 -9.15 -9.62 -1.03
N ALA A 21 -7.83 -9.53 -1.11
CA ALA A 21 -7.09 -8.27 -0.93
C ALA A 21 -7.41 -7.27 -2.04
N ALA A 22 -7.54 -7.71 -3.30
CA ALA A 22 -7.92 -6.85 -4.43
C ALA A 22 -9.39 -6.40 -4.36
N GLY A 23 -10.31 -7.29 -3.96
CA GLY A 23 -11.71 -6.97 -3.74
C GLY A 23 -11.93 -6.03 -2.55
N ALA A 24 -11.19 -6.24 -1.46
CA ALA A 24 -11.16 -5.32 -0.31
C ALA A 24 -10.62 -3.95 -0.72
N GLN A 25 -9.57 -3.89 -1.53
CA GLN A 25 -8.99 -2.62 -2.01
C GLN A 25 -9.93 -1.83 -2.93
N LYS A 26 -10.81 -2.51 -3.68
CA LYS A 26 -11.89 -1.85 -4.44
C LYS A 26 -13.00 -1.31 -3.53
N ALA A 27 -13.48 -2.11 -2.58
CA ALA A 27 -14.49 -1.67 -1.61
C ALA A 27 -13.98 -0.57 -0.67
N ASP A 28 -12.68 -0.58 -0.35
CA ASP A 28 -12.03 0.42 0.49
C ASP A 28 -12.11 1.81 -0.17
N ASN A 29 -11.99 1.91 -1.50
CA ASN A 29 -11.83 3.19 -2.19
C ASN A 29 -13.13 3.85 -2.68
N SER A 30 -14.29 3.21 -2.47
CA SER A 30 -15.57 3.76 -2.93
C SER A 30 -15.87 5.13 -2.31
N ASP A 31 -15.49 5.35 -1.05
CA ASP A 31 -15.62 6.64 -0.38
C ASP A 31 -14.84 7.79 -1.05
N ILE A 32 -13.71 7.46 -1.70
CA ILE A 32 -12.92 8.40 -2.49
C ILE A 32 -13.54 8.59 -3.88
N GLU A 33 -14.05 7.53 -4.50
CA GLU A 33 -14.64 7.56 -5.85
C GLU A 33 -15.96 8.33 -5.88
N ASP A 34 -16.79 8.12 -4.85
CA ASP A 34 -18.09 8.78 -4.69
C ASP A 34 -17.97 10.18 -4.06
N SER A 35 -16.74 10.63 -3.74
CA SER A 35 -16.49 11.89 -3.05
C SER A 35 -16.86 13.14 -3.87
N GLY A 36 -16.89 13.02 -5.21
CA GLY A 36 -17.01 14.14 -6.14
C GLY A 36 -15.75 15.02 -6.26
N LEU A 37 -14.64 14.61 -5.62
CA LEU A 37 -13.36 15.31 -5.73
C LEU A 37 -12.74 15.15 -7.13
N PRO A 38 -11.89 16.07 -7.58
CA PRO A 38 -11.18 15.92 -8.84
C PRO A 38 -10.33 14.65 -8.89
N ASP A 39 -10.23 14.03 -10.07
CA ASP A 39 -9.51 12.77 -10.29
C ASP A 39 -8.09 12.78 -9.74
N ASN A 40 -7.38 13.90 -9.86
CA ASN A 40 -6.03 14.04 -9.33
C ASN A 40 -5.98 13.90 -7.79
N ILE A 41 -6.97 14.46 -7.09
CA ILE A 41 -7.11 14.36 -5.64
C ILE A 41 -7.48 12.94 -5.26
N GLN A 42 -8.45 12.34 -5.95
CA GLN A 42 -8.83 10.96 -5.73
C GLN A 42 -7.64 10.00 -5.89
N LYS A 43 -6.82 10.22 -6.93
CA LYS A 43 -5.61 9.44 -7.17
C LYS A 43 -4.60 9.60 -6.02
N LEU A 44 -4.35 10.82 -5.55
CA LEU A 44 -3.49 11.08 -4.39
C LEU A 44 -4.00 10.36 -3.14
N LEU A 45 -5.31 10.44 -2.86
CA LEU A 45 -5.93 9.77 -1.71
C LEU A 45 -5.81 8.24 -1.79
N LYS A 46 -6.06 7.66 -2.97
CA LYS A 46 -5.88 6.21 -3.21
C LYS A 46 -4.43 5.78 -2.97
N MET A 47 -3.45 6.56 -3.44
CA MET A 47 -2.03 6.29 -3.20
C MET A 47 -1.67 6.42 -1.71
N ILE A 48 -2.19 7.43 -1.01
CA ILE A 48 -1.99 7.59 0.44
C ILE A 48 -2.51 6.35 1.20
N ARG A 49 -3.72 5.90 0.89
CA ARG A 49 -4.32 4.72 1.52
C ARG A 49 -3.51 3.45 1.24
N ASP A 50 -3.09 3.26 0.00
CA ASP A 50 -2.26 2.13 -0.40
C ASP A 50 -0.92 2.11 0.36
N VAL A 51 -0.22 3.24 0.42
CA VAL A 51 1.03 3.36 1.18
C VAL A 51 0.83 3.11 2.68
N LYS A 52 -0.24 3.64 3.29
CA LYS A 52 -0.58 3.35 4.69
C LYS A 52 -0.78 1.85 4.93
N LYS A 53 -1.50 1.18 4.03
CA LYS A 53 -1.74 -0.27 4.11
C LYS A 53 -0.43 -1.04 4.01
N GLN A 54 0.42 -0.72 3.03
CA GLN A 54 1.73 -1.35 2.90
C GLN A 54 2.61 -1.14 4.14
N ILE A 55 2.58 0.06 4.76
CA ILE A 55 3.28 0.31 6.02
C ILE A 55 2.75 -0.61 7.12
N ALA A 56 1.43 -0.71 7.29
CA ALA A 56 0.83 -1.57 8.31
C ALA A 56 1.17 -3.05 8.09
N GLU A 57 1.11 -3.52 6.85
CA GLU A 57 1.48 -4.90 6.48
C GLU A 57 2.97 -5.18 6.78
N LYS A 58 3.86 -4.24 6.46
CA LYS A 58 5.31 -4.37 6.74
C LYS A 58 5.61 -4.28 8.23
N GLN A 59 4.89 -3.45 8.99
CA GLN A 59 5.00 -3.41 10.45
C GLN A 59 4.54 -4.71 11.10
N GLN A 60 3.47 -5.32 10.60
CA GLN A 60 3.02 -6.65 11.02
C GLN A 60 4.08 -7.72 10.70
N GLN A 61 4.65 -7.71 9.50
CA GLN A 61 5.76 -8.61 9.12
C GLN A 61 6.98 -8.42 10.02
N LEU A 62 7.33 -7.17 10.36
CA LEU A 62 8.42 -6.88 11.28
C LEU A 62 8.17 -7.51 12.66
N GLN A 63 6.96 -7.37 13.20
CA GLN A 63 6.59 -8.01 14.48
C GLN A 63 6.65 -9.54 14.39
N GLN A 64 6.21 -10.12 13.28
CA GLN A 64 6.32 -11.57 13.05
C GLN A 64 7.78 -12.02 13.01
N VAL A 65 8.67 -11.31 12.31
CA VAL A 65 10.11 -11.63 12.27
C VAL A 65 10.74 -11.56 13.67
N LEU A 66 10.36 -10.56 14.47
CA LEU A 66 10.92 -10.38 15.82
C LEU A 66 10.40 -11.42 16.83
N THR A 67 9.20 -11.97 16.62
CA THR A 67 8.59 -12.98 17.50
C THR A 67 8.81 -14.41 17.01
N ASN A 68 9.32 -14.59 15.79
CA ASN A 68 9.55 -15.89 15.20
C ASN A 68 10.78 -16.57 15.82
N SER A 69 10.53 -17.50 16.75
CA SER A 69 11.57 -18.28 17.42
C SER A 69 12.29 -19.29 16.53
N SER A 70 11.83 -19.50 15.28
CA SER A 70 12.50 -20.39 14.31
C SER A 70 13.65 -19.71 13.57
N LEU A 71 13.82 -18.39 13.69
CA LEU A 71 14.93 -17.65 13.09
C LEU A 71 16.11 -17.54 14.07
N SER A 72 17.33 -17.68 13.55
CA SER A 72 18.52 -17.31 14.31
C SER A 72 18.52 -15.79 14.60
N PRO A 73 19.10 -15.33 15.72
CA PRO A 73 19.12 -13.90 16.07
C PRO A 73 19.70 -13.00 14.96
N GLU A 74 20.72 -13.48 14.25
CA GLU A 74 21.34 -12.76 13.13
C GLU A 74 20.40 -12.66 11.91
N GLN A 75 19.66 -13.73 11.61
CA GLN A 75 18.69 -13.76 10.50
C GLN A 75 17.47 -12.88 10.80
N ALA A 76 16.98 -12.91 12.04
CA ALA A 76 15.89 -12.05 12.48
C ALA A 76 16.32 -10.57 12.41
N LYS A 77 17.54 -10.25 12.87
CA LYS A 77 18.09 -8.89 12.79
C LYS A 77 18.23 -8.39 11.36
N ALA A 78 18.82 -9.19 10.46
CA ALA A 78 18.99 -8.80 9.06
C ALA A 78 17.64 -8.52 8.37
N GLN A 79 16.65 -9.40 8.55
CA GLN A 79 15.30 -9.22 8.01
C GLN A 79 14.59 -8.02 8.63
N ALA A 80 14.70 -7.83 9.94
CA ALA A 80 14.12 -6.68 10.63
C ALA A 80 14.70 -5.36 10.12
N SER A 81 16.01 -5.28 9.92
CA SER A 81 16.67 -4.09 9.36
C SER A 81 16.22 -3.79 7.92
N ALA A 82 16.05 -4.82 7.08
CA ALA A 82 15.52 -4.65 5.73
C ALA A 82 14.09 -4.09 5.76
N LEU A 83 13.21 -4.70 6.56
CA LEU A 83 11.82 -4.25 6.73
C LEU A 83 11.74 -2.82 7.28
N GLN A 84 12.62 -2.45 8.23
CA GLN A 84 12.70 -1.07 8.73
C GLN A 84 13.10 -0.07 7.64
N GLY A 85 14.01 -0.44 6.74
CA GLY A 85 14.38 0.38 5.59
C GLY A 85 13.21 0.59 4.62
N GLU A 86 12.48 -0.48 4.30
CA GLU A 86 11.26 -0.41 3.47
C GLU A 86 10.19 0.47 4.12
N ILE A 87 9.91 0.28 5.42
CA ILE A 87 8.95 1.11 6.17
C ILE A 87 9.36 2.58 6.14
N SER A 88 10.65 2.89 6.28
CA SER A 88 11.15 4.26 6.23
C SER A 88 10.94 4.91 4.86
N SER A 89 11.20 4.15 3.78
CA SER A 89 10.96 4.60 2.40
C SER A 89 9.48 4.84 2.11
N LEU A 90 8.60 3.93 2.56
CA LEU A 90 7.15 4.09 2.44
C LEU A 90 6.66 5.30 3.25
N THR A 91 7.20 5.51 4.45
CA THR A 91 6.86 6.67 5.29
C THR A 91 7.28 7.99 4.63
N ALA A 92 8.45 8.04 4.01
CA ALA A 92 8.88 9.21 3.23
C ALA A 92 7.93 9.47 2.05
N SER A 93 7.53 8.41 1.34
CA SER A 93 6.57 8.49 0.25
C SER A 93 5.21 9.01 0.73
N LEU A 94 4.73 8.54 1.89
CA LEU A 94 3.51 9.02 2.53
C LEU A 94 3.58 10.52 2.82
N ILE A 95 4.71 11.01 3.34
CA ILE A 95 4.93 12.44 3.60
C ILE A 95 4.86 13.24 2.30
N THR A 96 5.54 12.80 1.24
CA THR A 96 5.52 13.47 -0.07
C THR A 96 4.12 13.50 -0.68
N LEU A 97 3.36 12.41 -0.57
CA LEU A 97 1.97 12.35 -1.04
C LEU A 97 1.07 13.29 -0.26
N ASN A 98 1.19 13.35 1.07
CA ASN A 98 0.43 14.28 1.91
C ASN A 98 0.78 15.74 1.60
N ALA A 99 2.06 16.06 1.35
CA ALA A 99 2.47 17.41 0.93
C ALA A 99 1.87 17.78 -0.44
N SER A 100 1.84 16.83 -1.38
CA SER A 100 1.24 17.01 -2.70
C SER A 100 -0.27 17.23 -2.60
N LEU A 101 -0.95 16.46 -1.72
CA LEU A 101 -2.37 16.62 -1.41
C LEU A 101 -2.64 17.99 -0.80
N ALA A 102 -1.88 18.40 0.23
CA ALA A 102 -2.04 19.70 0.87
C ALA A 102 -1.84 20.87 -0.11
N LYS A 103 -0.89 20.73 -1.05
CA LYS A 103 -0.69 21.72 -2.11
C LYS A 103 -1.88 21.78 -3.06
N ALA A 104 -2.39 20.62 -3.49
CA ALA A 104 -3.53 20.56 -4.40
C ALA A 104 -4.82 21.11 -3.73
N MET A 105 -5.00 20.87 -2.44
CA MET A 105 -6.13 21.39 -1.66
C MET A 105 -6.15 22.93 -1.54
N LYS A 106 -4.99 23.60 -1.66
CA LYS A 106 -4.90 25.06 -1.57
C LYS A 106 -5.63 25.77 -2.71
N ASP A 107 -5.73 25.11 -3.85
CA ASP A 107 -6.37 25.65 -5.05
C ASP A 107 -7.85 25.22 -5.18
N MET A 108 -8.40 24.57 -4.15
CA MET A 108 -9.77 24.04 -4.12
C MET A 108 -10.71 24.87 -3.25
N SER A 109 -12.03 24.62 -3.38
CA SER A 109 -13.01 25.12 -2.41
C SER A 109 -12.73 24.58 -1.01
N SER A 110 -13.08 25.36 0.02
CA SER A 110 -12.92 24.95 1.41
C SER A 110 -13.66 23.64 1.72
N ASP A 111 -14.84 23.41 1.13
CA ASP A 111 -15.59 22.16 1.30
C ASP A 111 -14.86 20.94 0.74
N ASP A 112 -14.30 21.08 -0.47
CA ASP A 112 -13.54 19.99 -1.11
C ASP A 112 -12.24 19.72 -0.37
N ALA A 113 -11.56 20.76 0.10
CA ALA A 113 -10.37 20.63 0.93
C ALA A 113 -10.69 19.87 2.24
N LEU A 114 -11.78 20.22 2.92
CA LEU A 114 -12.21 19.52 4.14
C LEU A 114 -12.58 18.05 3.87
N LYS A 115 -13.25 17.77 2.74
CA LYS A 115 -13.59 16.40 2.33
C LYS A 115 -12.32 15.59 2.04
N ALA A 116 -11.37 16.15 1.29
CA ALA A 116 -10.09 15.52 0.99
C ALA A 116 -9.28 15.23 2.26
N ALA A 117 -9.19 16.17 3.20
CA ALA A 117 -8.53 15.94 4.49
C ALA A 117 -9.17 14.80 5.28
N SER A 118 -10.50 14.76 5.31
CA SER A 118 -11.26 13.74 6.05
C SER A 118 -11.03 12.34 5.48
N LEU A 119 -10.99 12.22 4.14
CA LEU A 119 -10.69 10.96 3.45
C LEU A 119 -9.23 10.54 3.62
N ALA A 120 -8.30 11.50 3.64
CA ALA A 120 -6.87 11.24 3.88
C ALA A 120 -6.57 10.80 5.31
N ALA A 121 -7.38 11.22 6.29
CA ALA A 121 -7.23 10.83 7.70
C ALA A 121 -7.71 9.40 7.98
N LYS A 122 -8.65 8.90 7.18
CA LYS A 122 -9.19 7.54 7.23
C LYS A 122 -8.14 6.49 6.83
#